data_AF-A0A2A5LUA3-F1
#
_entry.id   AF-A0A2A5LUA3-F1
#
_cell.length_a   1.000
_cell.length_b   1.000
_cell.length_c   1.000
_cell.angle_alpha   90.00
_cell.angle_beta   90.00
_cell.angle_gamma   90.00
#
_symmetry.space_group_name_H-M   'P 1'
#
loop_
_entity.id
_entity.type
_entity.pdbx_description
1 polymer ?
#
loop_
_entity_poly.entity_id
_entity_poly.type
_entity_poly.pdbx_seq_one_letter_code
_entity_poly.pdbx_strand_id
1 'polypeptide(L)'
;MSQCYTSGDFQKYFNENMKDLGLPVPSTLFDTYQTAVATASTLVGTLATLGKGATMGEVIGATVGLEKLAVAASIGAAAYTGAVIGSIAVASGRSLGCGSRISDLFVFAEQNNLQFKGLAAFYTRNPQVLDKGSSFRSSFGIRAKNSPSVFEYA
;
A
#
# COMPACT_ATOMS: atom_id res chain seq x y z
N MET A 1 12.94 -0.77 23.37
CA MET A 1 12.54 -0.89 21.95
C MET A 1 13.80 -0.80 21.10
N SER A 2 14.51 -1.91 20.97
CA SER A 2 15.77 -1.99 20.22
C SER A 2 15.49 -1.90 18.72
N GLN A 3 16.14 -0.94 18.06
CA GLN A 3 16.03 -0.71 16.62
C GLN A 3 16.49 -1.96 15.85
N CYS A 4 15.56 -2.58 15.15
CA CYS A 4 15.82 -3.59 14.14
C CYS A 4 15.89 -2.94 12.75
N TYR A 5 16.35 -1.70 12.63
CA TYR A 5 16.42 -1.03 11.33
C TYR A 5 17.85 -1.11 10.79
N THR A 6 18.06 -1.86 9.71
CA THR A 6 19.23 -1.62 8.86
C THR A 6 18.83 -0.60 7.82
N SER A 7 19.41 0.60 7.90
CA SER A 7 19.14 1.67 6.96
C SER A 7 19.44 1.22 5.53
N GLY A 8 18.44 1.33 4.63
CA GLY A 8 18.54 0.96 3.21
C GLY A 8 17.71 -0.26 2.79
N ASP A 9 17.40 -1.19 3.69
CA ASP A 9 16.66 -2.41 3.32
C ASP A 9 15.13 -2.20 3.21
N PHE A 10 14.59 -1.18 3.88
CA PHE A 10 13.16 -0.86 3.81
C PHE A 10 12.71 -0.61 2.37
N GLN A 11 13.40 0.31 1.68
CA GLN A 11 13.10 0.66 0.29
C GLN A 11 13.15 -0.58 -0.61
N LYS A 12 14.19 -1.40 -0.44
CA LYS A 12 14.35 -2.66 -1.17
C LYS A 12 13.15 -3.57 -0.97
N TYR A 13 12.76 -3.84 0.28
CA TYR A 13 11.64 -4.75 0.57
C TYR A 13 10.28 -4.20 0.17
N PHE A 14 10.10 -2.88 0.26
CA PHE A 14 8.91 -2.21 -0.24
C PHE A 14 8.80 -2.37 -1.76
N ASN A 15 9.88 -2.06 -2.48
CA ASN A 15 9.95 -2.15 -3.94
C ASN A 15 9.76 -3.59 -4.42
N GLU A 16 10.39 -4.57 -3.76
CA GLU A 16 10.18 -6.00 -4.03
C GLU A 16 8.68 -6.36 -3.89
N ASN A 17 8.04 -6.00 -2.78
CA ASN A 17 6.64 -6.37 -2.54
C ASN A 17 5.69 -5.76 -3.58
N MET A 18 5.86 -4.48 -3.90
CA MET A 18 5.06 -3.79 -4.91
C MET A 18 5.30 -4.35 -6.32
N LYS A 19 6.55 -4.64 -6.67
CA LYS A 19 6.91 -5.27 -7.94
C LYS A 19 6.28 -6.66 -8.08
N ASP A 20 6.31 -7.47 -7.02
CA ASP A 20 5.68 -8.79 -6.99
C ASP A 20 4.15 -8.70 -7.15
N LEU A 21 3.54 -7.58 -6.75
CA LEU A 21 2.13 -7.28 -6.98
C LEU A 21 1.84 -6.72 -8.38
N GLY A 22 2.86 -6.50 -9.22
CA GLY A 22 2.73 -5.89 -10.53
C GLY A 22 2.35 -4.40 -10.47
N LEU A 23 2.73 -3.72 -9.39
CA LEU A 23 2.42 -2.30 -9.18
C LEU A 23 3.66 -1.43 -9.41
N PRO A 24 3.48 -0.25 -10.03
CA PRO A 24 4.57 0.70 -10.18
C PRO A 24 4.90 1.36 -8.83
N VAL A 25 6.19 1.60 -8.59
CA VAL A 25 6.67 2.38 -7.45
C VAL A 25 7.40 3.62 -7.97
N PRO A 26 6.91 4.83 -7.70
CA PRO A 26 7.66 6.04 -7.98
C PRO A 26 8.84 6.19 -7.02
N SER A 27 9.96 6.71 -7.53
CA SER A 27 11.13 7.01 -6.71
C SER A 27 10.80 8.10 -5.67
N THR A 28 11.56 8.15 -4.57
CA THR A 28 11.52 9.18 -3.51
C THR A 28 10.34 9.13 -2.55
N LEU A 29 9.13 8.79 -2.99
CA LEU A 29 7.95 8.77 -2.11
C LEU A 29 8.01 7.64 -1.08
N PHE A 30 8.62 6.51 -1.45
CA PHE A 30 8.65 5.29 -0.64
C PHE A 30 10.07 4.85 -0.24
N ASP A 31 11.04 5.77 -0.33
CA ASP A 31 12.46 5.47 -0.08
C ASP A 31 12.77 5.24 1.40
N THR A 32 11.98 5.84 2.30
CA THR A 32 12.12 5.65 3.74
C THR A 32 10.79 5.25 4.35
N TYR A 33 10.84 4.62 5.52
CA TYR A 33 9.63 4.27 6.27
C TYR A 33 8.76 5.51 6.54
N GLN A 34 9.39 6.62 6.95
CA GLN A 34 8.71 7.86 7.31
C GLN A 34 8.02 8.48 6.09
N THR A 35 8.70 8.58 4.95
CA THR A 35 8.10 9.12 3.71
C THR A 35 7.00 8.22 3.17
N ALA A 36 7.17 6.89 3.29
CA ALA A 36 6.17 5.92 2.87
C ALA A 36 4.90 6.01 3.73
N VAL A 37 5.03 6.08 5.06
CA VAL A 37 3.89 6.26 5.98
C VAL A 37 3.21 7.60 5.74
N ALA A 38 3.96 8.70 5.61
CA ALA A 38 3.38 10.01 5.31
C ALA A 38 2.59 10.00 4.00
N THR A 39 3.15 9.40 2.94
CA THR A 39 2.47 9.23 1.65
C THR A 39 1.20 8.38 1.82
N ALA A 40 1.27 7.27 2.55
CA ALA A 40 0.11 6.42 2.82
C ALA A 40 -1.00 7.15 3.58
N SER A 41 -0.66 7.97 4.58
CA SER A 41 -1.62 8.81 5.31
C SER A 41 -2.33 9.79 4.38
N THR A 42 -1.58 10.44 3.47
CA THR A 42 -2.16 11.32 2.46
C THR A 42 -3.11 10.55 1.54
N LEU A 43 -2.70 9.37 1.05
CA LEU A 43 -3.55 8.53 0.20
C LEU A 43 -4.84 8.10 0.90
N VAL A 44 -4.77 7.72 2.18
CA VAL A 44 -5.94 7.36 3.00
C VAL A 44 -6.87 8.56 3.18
N GLY A 45 -6.31 9.73 3.51
CA GLY A 45 -7.07 10.97 3.68
C GLY A 45 -7.82 11.37 2.40
N THR A 46 -7.14 11.36 1.25
CA THR A 46 -7.75 11.69 -0.04
C THR A 46 -8.73 10.60 -0.49
N LEU A 47 -8.46 9.32 -0.23
CA LEU A 47 -9.43 8.25 -0.51
C LEU A 47 -10.71 8.39 0.32
N ALA A 48 -10.60 8.87 1.56
CA ALA A 48 -11.77 9.14 2.40
C ALA A 48 -12.64 10.28 1.86
N THR A 49 -12.06 11.26 1.15
CA THR A 49 -12.82 12.37 0.55
C THR A 49 -13.39 12.02 -0.81
N LEU A 50 -12.63 11.36 -1.68
CA LEU A 50 -13.06 10.99 -3.04
C LEU A 50 -13.94 9.75 -3.08
N GLY A 51 -13.83 8.89 -2.07
CA GLY A 51 -14.60 7.66 -1.97
C GLY A 51 -13.96 6.47 -2.69
N LYS A 52 -14.58 5.31 -2.49
CA LYS A 52 -14.00 3.99 -2.80
C LYS A 52 -13.75 3.71 -4.29
N GLY A 53 -14.52 4.32 -5.18
CA GLY A 53 -14.39 4.16 -6.64
C GLY A 53 -13.34 5.07 -7.28
N ALA A 54 -12.66 5.91 -6.49
CA ALA A 54 -11.67 6.83 -7.01
C ALA A 54 -10.49 6.08 -7.64
N THR A 55 -9.93 6.70 -8.67
CA THR A 55 -8.68 6.31 -9.32
C THR A 55 -7.51 7.07 -8.70
N MET A 56 -6.30 6.54 -8.87
CA MET A 56 -5.10 7.28 -8.49
C MET A 56 -4.96 8.60 -9.25
N GLY A 57 -5.48 8.69 -10.48
CA GLY A 57 -5.52 9.96 -11.24
C GLY A 57 -6.34 11.04 -10.54
N GLU A 58 -7.49 10.68 -9.97
CA GLU A 58 -8.32 11.60 -9.18
C GLU A 58 -7.64 11.96 -7.85
N VAL A 59 -7.00 11.00 -7.18
CA VAL A 59 -6.21 11.25 -5.96
C VAL A 59 -5.08 12.25 -6.21
N ILE A 60 -4.36 12.10 -7.33
CA ILE A 60 -3.29 13.03 -7.74
C ILE A 60 -3.87 14.40 -8.06
N GLY A 61 -4.99 14.47 -8.79
CA GLY A 61 -5.65 15.74 -9.09
C GLY A 61 -6.15 16.48 -7.84
N ALA A 62 -6.55 15.73 -6.81
CA ALA A 62 -7.03 16.27 -5.54
C ALA A 62 -5.92 16.59 -4.53
N THR A 63 -4.65 16.22 -4.80
CA THR A 63 -3.56 16.29 -3.82
C THR A 63 -2.27 16.84 -4.43
N VAL A 64 -1.70 17.88 -3.83
CA VAL A 64 -0.38 18.40 -4.21
C VAL A 64 0.74 17.48 -3.72
N GLY A 65 1.76 17.25 -4.53
CA GLY A 65 2.94 16.46 -4.15
C GLY A 65 2.85 14.97 -4.47
N LEU A 66 1.73 14.51 -5.05
CA LEU A 66 1.54 13.14 -5.51
C LEU A 66 1.75 12.97 -7.02
N GLU A 67 2.25 13.98 -7.73
CA GLU A 67 2.39 13.97 -9.20
C GLU A 67 3.30 12.82 -9.68
N LYS A 68 4.25 12.40 -8.85
CA LYS A 68 5.12 11.24 -9.15
C LYS A 68 4.34 9.92 -9.23
N LEU A 69 3.14 9.84 -8.65
CA LEU A 69 2.23 8.69 -8.76
C LEU A 69 1.49 8.64 -10.10
N ALA A 70 1.76 9.55 -11.05
CA ALA A 70 1.11 9.53 -12.37
C ALA A 70 1.24 8.18 -13.09
N VAL A 71 2.33 7.44 -12.85
CA VAL A 71 2.52 6.06 -13.36
C VAL A 71 1.47 5.07 -12.85
N ALA A 72 0.84 5.35 -11.71
CA ALA A 72 -0.22 4.59 -11.10
C ALA A 72 -1.62 5.16 -11.40
N ALA A 73 -1.76 6.26 -12.14
CA ALA A 73 -3.01 7.01 -12.27
C ALA A 73 -4.23 6.16 -12.71
N SER A 74 -4.00 5.17 -13.58
CA SER A 74 -5.05 4.25 -14.06
C SER A 74 -5.44 3.14 -13.08
N ILE A 75 -4.79 3.04 -11.93
CA ILE A 75 -5.04 2.02 -10.91
C ILE A 75 -6.11 2.54 -9.95
N GLY A 76 -7.02 1.67 -9.52
CA GLY A 76 -7.98 2.01 -8.47
C GLY A 76 -7.27 2.49 -7.19
N ALA A 77 -7.70 3.63 -6.66
CA ALA A 77 -7.05 4.26 -5.51
C ALA A 77 -7.10 3.36 -4.26
N ALA A 78 -8.24 2.72 -3.98
CA ALA A 78 -8.35 1.77 -2.88
C ALA A 78 -7.37 0.60 -3.00
N ALA A 79 -7.17 0.09 -4.22
CA ALA A 79 -6.24 -1.01 -4.50
C ALA A 79 -4.78 -0.57 -4.29
N TYR A 80 -4.40 0.59 -4.83
CA TYR A 80 -3.04 1.11 -4.71
C TYR A 80 -2.72 1.52 -3.26
N THR A 81 -3.62 2.24 -2.59
CA THR A 81 -3.48 2.63 -1.17
C THR A 81 -3.35 1.41 -0.27
N GLY A 82 -4.22 0.39 -0.44
CA GLY A 82 -4.12 -0.85 0.31
C GLY A 82 -2.82 -1.62 0.04
N ALA A 83 -2.36 -1.66 -1.21
CA ALA A 83 -1.07 -2.28 -1.54
C ALA A 83 0.13 -1.53 -0.95
N VAL A 84 0.10 -0.19 -0.91
CA VAL A 84 1.12 0.64 -0.26
C VAL A 84 1.19 0.33 1.22
N ILE A 85 0.06 0.38 1.94
CA ILE A 85 0.01 0.10 3.39
C ILE A 85 0.53 -1.31 3.68
N GLY A 86 0.08 -2.30 2.91
CA GLY A 86 0.51 -3.68 3.08
C GLY A 86 2.01 -3.86 2.78
N SER A 87 2.53 -3.16 1.77
CA SER A 87 3.95 -3.18 1.44
C SER A 87 4.81 -2.48 2.49
N ILE A 88 4.31 -1.41 3.13
CA ILE A 88 4.97 -0.80 4.30
C ILE A 88 5.02 -1.81 5.44
N ALA A 89 3.93 -2.54 5.71
CA ALA A 89 3.89 -3.54 6.77
C ALA A 89 4.84 -4.72 6.48
N VAL A 90 4.91 -5.22 5.24
CA VAL A 90 5.85 -6.27 4.84
C VAL A 90 7.30 -5.79 4.93
N ALA A 91 7.60 -4.59 4.42
CA ALA A 91 8.94 -4.02 4.47
C ALA A 91 9.37 -3.76 5.93
N SER A 92 8.49 -3.18 6.73
CA SER A 92 8.70 -2.95 8.16
C SER A 92 8.86 -4.26 8.92
N GLY A 93 8.07 -5.31 8.65
CA GLY A 93 8.22 -6.61 9.31
C GLY A 93 9.51 -7.35 8.93
N ARG A 94 10.00 -7.17 7.70
CA ARG A 94 11.28 -7.75 7.23
C ARG A 94 12.50 -6.96 7.68
N SER A 95 12.38 -5.63 7.77
CA SER A 95 13.43 -4.78 8.32
C SER A 95 13.43 -4.88 9.85
N LEU A 96 12.32 -4.53 10.52
CA LEU A 96 12.19 -4.28 11.98
C LEU A 96 11.91 -5.51 12.88
N GLY A 97 11.72 -6.72 12.35
CA GLY A 97 11.63 -7.92 13.19
C GLY A 97 10.57 -8.95 12.77
N CYS A 98 11.05 -10.08 12.24
CA CYS A 98 10.49 -11.42 12.44
C CYS A 98 9.08 -11.76 11.92
N GLY A 99 8.67 -11.19 10.78
CA GLY A 99 7.55 -11.69 9.98
C GLY A 99 6.24 -10.96 10.22
N SER A 100 5.61 -10.50 9.14
CA SER A 100 4.40 -9.69 9.14
C SER A 100 3.15 -10.57 9.08
N ARG A 101 2.46 -10.76 10.22
CA ARG A 101 1.11 -11.36 10.24
C ARG A 101 0.08 -10.27 9.94
N ILE A 102 -1.12 -10.69 9.49
CA ILE A 102 -2.27 -9.78 9.30
C ILE A 102 -2.61 -8.99 10.58
N SER A 103 -2.43 -9.59 11.76
CA SER A 103 -2.63 -8.91 13.05
C SER A 103 -1.71 -7.69 13.21
N ASP A 104 -0.45 -7.83 12.80
CA ASP A 104 0.57 -6.80 12.98
C ASP A 104 0.31 -5.63 12.03
N LEU A 105 -0.25 -5.92 10.86
CA LEU A 105 -0.73 -4.91 9.92
C LEU A 105 -1.87 -4.07 10.52
N PHE A 106 -2.86 -4.67 11.19
CA PHE A 106 -3.96 -3.90 11.78
C PHE A 106 -3.47 -3.00 12.92
N VAL A 107 -2.57 -3.51 13.76
CA VAL A 107 -1.93 -2.72 14.82
C VAL A 107 -1.11 -1.58 14.20
N PHE A 108 -0.33 -1.86 13.15
CA PHE A 108 0.43 -0.86 12.42
C PHE A 108 -0.48 0.22 11.80
N ALA A 109 -1.59 -0.18 11.16
CA ALA A 109 -2.53 0.75 10.56
C ALA A 109 -3.18 1.64 11.63
N GLU A 110 -3.50 1.09 12.80
CA GLU A 110 -4.02 1.86 13.93
C GLU A 110 -3.01 2.87 14.47
N GLN A 111 -1.79 2.42 14.75
CA GLN A 111 -0.72 3.26 15.31
C GLN A 111 -0.33 4.43 14.39
N ASN A 112 -0.44 4.23 13.08
CA ASN A 112 -0.06 5.24 12.08
C ASN A 112 -1.27 5.96 11.47
N ASN A 113 -2.48 5.79 12.01
CA ASN A 113 -3.73 6.37 11.48
C ASN A 113 -3.96 6.10 9.98
N LEU A 114 -3.62 4.89 9.52
CA LEU A 114 -3.77 4.43 8.13
C LEU A 114 -5.08 3.64 7.91
N GLN A 115 -6.02 3.76 8.84
CA GLN A 115 -7.33 3.13 8.75
C GLN A 115 -8.14 3.77 7.63
N PHE A 116 -8.62 2.97 6.69
CA PHE A 116 -9.65 3.39 5.74
C PHE A 116 -10.85 2.46 5.84
N LYS A 117 -12.03 2.95 5.43
CA LYS A 117 -13.26 2.16 5.48
C LYS A 117 -13.04 0.83 4.75
N GLY A 118 -13.36 -0.28 5.40
CA GLY A 118 -13.19 -1.61 4.78
C GLY A 118 -11.77 -2.16 4.70
N LEU A 119 -10.79 -1.58 5.41
CA LEU A 119 -9.42 -2.11 5.55
C LEU A 119 -9.41 -3.63 5.82
N ALA A 120 -10.20 -4.09 6.79
CA ALA A 120 -10.26 -5.51 7.14
C ALA A 120 -10.81 -6.38 6.02
N ALA A 121 -11.87 -5.93 5.35
CA ALA A 121 -12.45 -6.64 4.21
C ALA A 121 -11.46 -6.68 3.03
N PHE A 122 -10.71 -5.59 2.81
CA PHE A 122 -9.69 -5.50 1.77
C PHE A 122 -8.61 -6.57 1.95
N TYR A 123 -8.00 -6.68 3.14
CA TYR A 123 -6.93 -7.64 3.37
C TYR A 123 -7.42 -9.09 3.49
N THR A 124 -8.66 -9.31 3.93
CA THR A 124 -9.28 -10.65 3.90
C THR A 124 -9.49 -11.14 2.47
N ARG A 125 -9.88 -10.24 1.55
CA ARG A 125 -10.08 -10.57 0.12
C ARG A 125 -8.78 -10.55 -0.69
N ASN A 126 -7.74 -9.87 -0.17
CA ASN A 126 -6.46 -9.70 -0.85
C ASN A 126 -5.27 -10.14 0.03
N PRO A 127 -5.25 -11.39 0.56
CA PRO A 127 -4.16 -11.86 1.40
C PRO A 127 -2.82 -11.86 0.68
N GLN A 128 -2.84 -11.97 -0.66
CA GLN A 128 -1.66 -11.91 -1.53
C GLN A 128 -0.89 -10.58 -1.43
N VAL A 129 -1.44 -9.51 -0.84
CA VAL A 129 -0.66 -8.29 -0.57
C VAL A 129 0.44 -8.54 0.47
N LEU A 130 0.15 -9.41 1.45
CA LEU A 130 1.03 -9.70 2.59
C LEU A 130 1.73 -11.06 2.43
N ASP A 131 1.01 -12.07 1.94
CA ASP A 131 1.53 -13.42 1.79
C ASP A 131 2.35 -13.58 0.52
N LYS A 132 3.68 -13.69 0.67
CA LYS A 132 4.64 -13.89 -0.42
C LYS A 132 4.49 -15.24 -1.15
N GLY A 133 3.90 -16.25 -0.51
CA GLY A 133 3.72 -17.58 -1.09
C GLY A 133 2.54 -17.69 -2.06
N SER A 134 1.67 -16.67 -2.14
CA SER A 134 0.48 -16.72 -2.97
C SER A 134 0.81 -16.73 -4.47
N SER A 135 0.31 -17.73 -5.20
CA SER A 135 0.50 -17.87 -6.65
C SER A 135 -0.17 -16.77 -7.47
N PHE A 136 -1.07 -15.97 -6.87
CA PHE A 136 -1.87 -14.95 -7.56
C PHE A 136 -1.35 -13.52 -7.38
N ARG A 137 -0.16 -13.32 -6.77
CA ARG A 137 0.41 -11.98 -6.49
C ARG A 137 0.58 -11.12 -7.74
N SER A 138 1.15 -11.69 -8.79
CA SER A 138 1.41 -11.00 -10.06
C SER A 138 0.14 -10.52 -10.77
N SER A 139 -1.01 -11.15 -10.49
CA SER A 139 -2.31 -10.75 -11.04
C SER A 139 -2.94 -9.56 -10.32
N PHE A 140 -2.43 -9.17 -9.14
CA PHE A 140 -3.01 -8.09 -8.33
C PHE A 140 -3.07 -6.77 -9.11
N GLY A 141 -1.94 -6.30 -9.64
CA GLY A 141 -1.86 -5.03 -10.36
C GLY A 141 -2.71 -5.02 -11.63
N ILE A 142 -2.76 -6.15 -12.36
CA ILE A 142 -3.63 -6.30 -13.54
C ILE A 142 -5.10 -6.16 -13.15
N ARG A 143 -5.53 -6.82 -12.07
CA ARG A 143 -6.89 -6.71 -11.55
C ARG A 143 -7.18 -5.28 -11.05
N ALA A 144 -6.24 -4.66 -10.35
CA ALA A 144 -6.38 -3.30 -9.82
C ALA A 144 -6.54 -2.25 -10.93
N LYS A 145 -5.99 -2.53 -12.12
CA LYS A 145 -6.15 -1.71 -13.32
C LYS A 145 -7.44 -2.01 -14.09
N ASN A 146 -7.75 -3.29 -14.33
CA ASN A 146 -8.83 -3.70 -15.22
C ASN A 146 -10.19 -3.89 -14.53
N SER A 147 -10.19 -4.03 -13.21
CA SER A 147 -11.39 -4.27 -12.41
C SER A 147 -11.28 -3.61 -11.03
N PRO A 148 -11.09 -2.27 -10.97
CA PRO A 148 -10.87 -1.56 -9.69
C PRO A 148 -12.02 -1.77 -8.69
N SER A 149 -13.24 -2.01 -9.17
CA SER A 149 -14.42 -2.28 -8.34
C SER A 149 -14.32 -3.53 -7.46
N VAL A 150 -13.45 -4.50 -7.77
CA VAL A 150 -13.26 -5.70 -6.92
C VAL A 150 -12.49 -5.39 -5.63
N PHE A 151 -11.82 -4.23 -5.60
CA PHE A 151 -11.09 -3.71 -4.43
C PHE A 151 -11.91 -2.70 -3.65
N GLU A 152 -13.06 -2.29 -4.18
CA GLU A 152 -14.03 -1.49 -3.45
C GLU A 152 -14.58 -2.32 -2.29
N TYR A 153 -14.41 -1.79 -1.09
CA TYR A 153 -15.07 -2.30 0.10
C TYR A 153 -16.56 -1.94 0.08
N ALA A 154 -17.41 -2.84 0.54
CA ALA A 154 -18.86 -2.59 0.65
C ALA A 154 -19.13 -1.39 1.57
#